data_AF-A0A9K3NTM7-F1
#
_entry.id   AF-A0A9K3NTM7-F1
#
_cell.length_a   1.000
_cell.length_b   1.000
_cell.length_c   1.000
_cell.angle_alpha   90.00
_cell.angle_beta   90.00
_cell.angle_gamma   90.00
#
_symmetry.space_group_name_H-M   'P 1'
#
loop_
_entity.id
_entity.type
_entity.pdbx_description
1 polymer ?
#
loop_
_entity_poly.entity_id
_entity_poly.type
_entity_poly.pdbx_seq_one_letter_code
_entity_poly.pdbx_strand_id
1 'polypeptide(L)'
;MFQVVANLSVPYIAMHMRGDPSTMQNNENLKYDDVCKEVADELYERGRTAELCGVPAWRMILDPGIGFSKKTEDILDILMGLKRIRSEIGRKSLGVSHAPL
;
A
#
# COMPACT_ATOMS: atom_id res chain seq x y z
N MET A 1 -14.40 3.04 7.61
CA MET A 1 -13.29 2.49 8.43
C MET A 1 -12.33 3.58 8.89
N PHE A 2 -11.71 4.37 8.01
CA PHE A 2 -10.70 5.38 8.40
C PHE A 2 -11.15 6.38 9.47
N GLN A 3 -12.41 6.83 9.47
CA GLN A 3 -12.92 7.71 10.53
C GLN A 3 -12.82 7.09 11.93
N VAL A 4 -13.03 5.78 12.05
CA VAL A 4 -12.89 5.05 13.33
C VAL A 4 -11.42 5.05 13.74
N VAL A 5 -10.52 4.71 12.81
CA VAL A 5 -9.06 4.70 13.05
C VAL A 5 -8.57 6.08 13.49
N ALA A 6 -9.02 7.14 12.83
CA ALA A 6 -8.67 8.53 13.16
C ALA A 6 -9.05 8.89 14.61
N ASN A 7 -10.21 8.42 15.08
CA ASN A 7 -10.71 8.69 16.44
C ASN A 7 -9.98 7.88 17.52
N LEU A 8 -9.40 6.72 17.20
CA LEU A 8 -8.79 5.81 18.18
C LEU A 8 -7.36 6.18 18.57
N SER A 9 -6.70 7.08 17.84
CA SER A 9 -5.32 7.50 18.09
C SER A 9 -4.28 6.36 18.20
N VAL A 10 -4.50 5.27 17.46
CA VAL A 10 -3.60 4.11 17.37
C VAL A 10 -2.81 4.11 16.05
N PRO A 11 -1.69 3.38 15.95
CA PRO A 11 -1.02 3.14 14.68
C PRO A 11 -1.91 2.42 13.67
N TYR A 12 -1.72 2.71 12.39
CA TYR A 12 -2.50 2.14 11.29
C TYR A 12 -1.59 1.50 10.23
N ILE A 13 -1.85 0.22 9.90
CA ILE A 13 -1.17 -0.45 8.79
C ILE A 13 -2.06 -0.38 7.54
N ALA A 14 -1.61 0.37 6.54
CA ALA A 14 -2.21 0.46 5.22
C ALA A 14 -1.57 -0.59 4.32
N MET A 15 -2.18 -1.78 4.26
CA MET A 15 -1.68 -2.88 3.44
C MET A 15 -2.31 -2.88 2.03
N HIS A 16 -1.54 -3.25 1.01
CA HIS A 16 -1.99 -3.39 -0.38
C HIS A 16 -2.56 -4.79 -0.67
N MET A 17 -3.79 -4.85 -1.19
CA MET A 17 -4.40 -6.07 -1.74
C MET A 17 -5.48 -5.69 -2.75
N ARG A 18 -5.53 -6.37 -3.89
CA ARG A 18 -6.62 -6.26 -4.87
C ARG A 18 -7.64 -7.37 -4.64
N GLY A 19 -8.92 -7.04 -4.58
CA GLY A 19 -9.97 -8.00 -4.20
C GLY A 19 -9.95 -8.33 -2.71
N ASP A 20 -10.34 -9.56 -2.37
CA ASP A 20 -10.48 -10.08 -1.01
C ASP A 20 -10.00 -11.54 -0.94
N PRO A 21 -9.93 -12.21 0.23
CA PRO A 21 -9.42 -13.57 0.33
C PRO A 21 -10.06 -14.61 -0.60
N SER A 22 -11.32 -14.40 -1.01
CA SER A 22 -12.02 -15.28 -1.95
C SER A 22 -11.70 -14.97 -3.43
N THR A 23 -11.25 -13.76 -3.73
CA THR A 23 -11.02 -13.27 -5.10
C THR A 23 -9.57 -12.91 -5.40
N MET A 24 -8.68 -12.82 -4.40
CA MET A 24 -7.29 -12.35 -4.56
C MET A 24 -6.45 -13.22 -5.50
N GLN A 25 -6.86 -14.46 -5.77
CA GLN A 25 -6.16 -15.40 -6.65
C GLN A 25 -6.77 -15.50 -8.05
N ASN A 26 -7.74 -14.67 -8.40
CA ASN A 26 -8.29 -14.67 -9.74
C ASN A 26 -7.33 -13.99 -10.74
N ASN A 27 -7.48 -14.33 -12.02
CA ASN A 27 -6.57 -13.87 -13.08
C ASN A 27 -6.55 -12.36 -13.27
N GLU A 28 -7.59 -11.65 -12.83
CA GLU A 28 -7.68 -10.19 -12.93
C GLU A 28 -6.86 -9.50 -11.83
N ASN A 29 -6.97 -9.95 -10.57
CA ASN A 29 -6.24 -9.37 -9.46
C ASN A 29 -4.74 -9.71 -9.46
N LEU A 30 -4.34 -10.79 -10.15
CA LEU A 30 -2.95 -11.23 -10.30
C LEU A 30 -2.20 -10.57 -11.47
N LYS A 31 -2.79 -9.62 -12.18
CA LYS A 31 -2.16 -8.94 -13.32
C LYS A 31 -1.56 -7.59 -12.91
N TYR A 32 -0.25 -7.48 -13.02
CA TYR A 32 0.49 -6.21 -12.96
C TYR A 32 1.32 -6.10 -14.23
N ASP A 33 1.36 -4.90 -14.79
CA ASP A 33 2.34 -4.54 -15.83
C ASP A 33 3.66 -4.11 -15.18
N ASP A 34 3.57 -3.42 -14.04
CA ASP A 34 4.71 -3.00 -13.22
C ASP A 34 4.30 -3.00 -11.75
N VAL A 35 4.51 -4.14 -11.08
CA VAL A 35 4.02 -4.35 -9.71
C VAL A 35 4.52 -3.30 -8.74
N CYS A 36 5.77 -2.84 -8.84
CA CYS A 36 6.30 -1.85 -7.91
C CYS A 36 5.62 -0.49 -8.08
N LYS A 37 5.38 -0.07 -9.32
CA LYS A 37 4.71 1.19 -9.61
C LYS A 37 3.24 1.14 -9.19
N GLU A 38 2.53 0.08 -9.58
CA GLU A 38 1.11 -0.06 -9.29
C GLU A 38 0.86 -0.21 -7.79
N VAL A 39 1.66 -1.02 -7.07
CA VAL A 39 1.57 -1.11 -5.60
C VAL A 39 1.85 0.22 -4.93
N ALA A 40 2.84 0.99 -5.41
CA ALA A 40 3.12 2.33 -4.89
C ALA A 40 1.95 3.28 -5.11
N ASP A 41 1.35 3.25 -6.30
CA ASP A 41 0.21 4.10 -6.67
C ASP A 41 -1.01 3.78 -5.79
N GLU A 42 -1.34 2.51 -5.64
CA GLU A 42 -2.49 2.06 -4.82
C GLU A 42 -2.27 2.28 -3.32
N LEU A 43 -1.05 2.07 -2.81
CA LEU A 43 -0.70 2.42 -1.42
C LEU A 43 -0.77 3.91 -1.17
N TYR A 44 -0.30 4.73 -2.11
CA TYR A 44 -0.41 6.18 -2.01
C TYR A 44 -1.87 6.61 -1.91
N GLU A 45 -2.76 6.12 -2.78
CA GLU A 45 -4.19 6.47 -2.72
C GLU A 45 -4.83 6.04 -1.40
N ARG A 46 -4.47 4.85 -0.89
CA ARG A 46 -4.95 4.35 0.40
C ARG A 46 -4.47 5.21 1.57
N GLY A 47 -3.18 5.54 1.59
CA GLY A 47 -2.58 6.43 2.59
C GLY A 47 -3.18 7.83 2.53
N ARG A 48 -3.36 8.38 1.32
CA ARG A 48 -3.96 9.69 1.10
C ARG A 48 -5.40 9.76 1.60
N THR A 49 -6.18 8.72 1.34
CA THR A 49 -7.56 8.63 1.85
C THR A 49 -7.59 8.59 3.38
N ALA A 50 -6.69 7.84 4.00
CA ALA A 50 -6.57 7.80 5.46
C ALA A 50 -6.16 9.17 6.04
N GLU A 51 -5.24 9.88 5.39
CA GLU A 51 -4.84 11.26 5.77
C GLU A 51 -6.02 12.22 5.72
N LEU A 52 -6.81 12.18 4.64
CA LEU A 52 -7.99 13.03 4.47
C LEU A 52 -9.08 12.74 5.52
N CYS A 53 -9.14 11.52 6.05
CA CYS A 53 -10.01 11.16 7.17
C CYS A 53 -9.43 11.51 8.56
N GLY A 54 -8.23 12.10 8.63
CA GLY A 54 -7.62 12.56 9.88
C GLY A 54 -6.64 11.58 10.53
N VAL A 55 -6.23 10.51 9.85
CA VAL A 55 -5.13 9.66 10.31
C VAL A 55 -3.81 10.33 9.91
N PRO A 56 -2.96 10.78 10.85
CA PRO A 56 -1.73 11.46 10.47
C PRO A 56 -0.69 10.49 9.89
N ALA A 57 0.08 10.92 8.89
CA ALA A 57 1.08 10.10 8.20
C ALA A 57 2.09 9.42 9.13
N TRP A 58 2.51 10.10 10.20
CA TRP A 58 3.46 9.56 11.19
C TRP A 58 2.88 8.42 12.05
N ARG A 59 1.57 8.15 11.99
CA ARG A 59 0.93 6.97 12.58
C ARG A 59 0.71 5.84 11.58
N MET A 60 1.02 6.05 10.30
CA MET A 60 0.83 5.05 9.26
C MET A 60 2.08 4.21 9.07
N ILE A 61 1.86 2.94 8.75
CA ILE A 61 2.83 2.01 8.19
C ILE A 61 2.23 1.53 6.88
N LEU A 62 2.99 1.57 5.80
CA LEU A 62 2.57 1.07 4.50
C LEU A 62 3.08 -0.35 4.35
N ASP A 63 2.24 -1.27 3.89
CA ASP A 63 2.61 -2.67 3.70
C ASP A 63 2.31 -3.07 2.25
N PRO A 64 3.31 -3.47 1.44
CA PRO A 64 3.10 -3.86 0.05
C PRO A 64 2.27 -5.15 -0.10
N GLY A 65 1.94 -5.85 0.99
CA GLY A 65 1.02 -6.98 1.01
C GLY A 65 1.59 -8.17 0.25
N ILE A 66 2.78 -8.62 0.66
CA ILE A 66 3.40 -9.83 0.10
C ILE A 66 2.49 -11.03 0.37
N GLY A 67 2.23 -11.83 -0.66
CA GLY A 67 1.31 -12.97 -0.60
C GLY A 67 -0.17 -12.63 -0.87
N PHE A 68 -0.49 -11.36 -1.10
CA PHE A 68 -1.85 -10.91 -1.41
C PHE A 68 -1.95 -10.37 -2.84
N SER A 69 -2.71 -11.09 -3.66
CA SER A 69 -3.02 -10.72 -5.05
C SER A 69 -1.79 -10.48 -5.91
N LYS A 70 -0.79 -11.36 -5.83
CA LYS A 70 0.50 -11.25 -6.53
C LYS A 70 1.00 -12.63 -6.91
N LYS A 71 1.68 -12.75 -8.04
CA LYS A 71 2.38 -13.98 -8.42
C LYS A 71 3.75 -14.07 -7.73
N THR A 72 4.41 -15.22 -7.87
CA THR A 72 5.72 -15.43 -7.26
C THR A 72 6.77 -14.44 -7.79
N GLU A 73 6.73 -14.14 -9.09
CA GLU A 73 7.64 -13.20 -9.73
C GLU A 73 7.43 -11.77 -9.19
N ASP A 74 6.17 -11.35 -9.10
CA ASP A 74 5.77 -10.05 -8.55
C ASP A 74 6.26 -9.86 -7.11
N ILE A 75 6.22 -10.92 -6.30
CA ILE A 75 6.69 -10.90 -4.91
C ILE A 75 8.19 -10.63 -4.85
N LEU A 76 8.98 -11.28 -5.72
CA LEU A 76 10.43 -11.06 -5.79
C LEU A 76 10.75 -9.64 -6.25
N ASP A 77 10.01 -9.13 -7.24
CA ASP A 77 10.16 -7.76 -7.73
C ASP A 77 9.88 -6.73 -6.63
N ILE A 78 8.85 -6.95 -5.81
CA ILE A 78 8.55 -6.08 -4.66
C ILE A 78 9.67 -6.13 -3.62
N LEU A 79 10.14 -7.33 -3.26
CA LEU A 79 11.19 -7.50 -2.25
C LEU A 79 12.48 -6.76 -2.64
N MET A 80 12.87 -6.84 -3.92
CA MET A 80 14.01 -6.10 -4.46
C MET A 80 13.69 -4.61 -4.67
N GLY A 81 12.42 -4.29 -4.91
CA GLY A 81 11.91 -2.98 -5.30
C GLY A 81 11.40 -2.09 -4.16
N LEU A 82 11.55 -2.44 -2.89
CA LEU A 82 11.02 -1.64 -1.77
C LEU A 82 11.46 -0.16 -1.80
N LYS A 83 12.72 0.10 -2.15
CA LYS A 83 13.24 1.47 -2.33
C LYS A 83 12.56 2.20 -3.49
N ARG A 84 12.27 1.47 -4.57
CA ARG A 84 11.56 2.00 -5.73
C ARG A 84 10.12 2.37 -5.36
N ILE A 85 9.40 1.47 -4.68
CA ILE A 85 8.04 1.73 -4.17
C ILE A 85 8.02 3.01 -3.32
N ARG A 86 8.96 3.15 -2.36
CA ARG A 86 9.10 4.36 -1.56
C ARG A 86 9.35 5.61 -2.41
N SER A 87 10.24 5.50 -3.41
CA SER A 87 10.57 6.63 -4.29
C SER A 87 9.39 7.06 -5.14
N GLU A 88 8.56 6.14 -5.64
CA GLU A 88 7.37 6.44 -6.42
C GLU A 88 6.33 7.19 -5.57
N ILE A 89 6.09 6.75 -4.33
CA ILE A 89 5.22 7.44 -3.37
C ILE A 89 5.75 8.85 -3.06
N GLY A 90 7.07 8.98 -2.88
CA GLY A 90 7.74 10.27 -2.62
C GLY A 90 7.59 11.31 -3.72
N ARG A 91 7.30 10.91 -4.96
CA ARG A 91 6.99 11.85 -6.06
C ARG A 91 5.61 12.50 -5.89
N LYS A 92 4.71 11.90 -5.10
CA LYS A 92 3.31 12.35 -4.93
C LYS A 92 3.05 12.98 -3.57
N SER A 93 3.65 12.47 -2.49
CA SER A 93 3.49 13.01 -1.14
C SER A 93 4.71 12.79 -0.28
N LEU A 94 5.24 13.88 0.26
CA LEU A 94 6.30 13.85 1.27
C LEU A 94 5.82 13.25 2.59
N GLY A 95 4.56 13.46 2.99
CA GLY A 95 4.05 12.92 4.25
C GLY A 95 4.01 11.39 4.23
N VAL A 96 3.31 10.84 3.23
CA VAL A 96 3.11 9.39 3.07
C VAL A 96 4.43 8.69 2.77
N SER A 97 5.36 9.31 2.03
CA SER A 97 6.65 8.68 1.70
C SER A 97 7.60 8.48 2.88
N HIS A 98 7.34 9.14 4.02
CA HIS A 98 8.12 8.97 5.26
C HIS A 98 7.47 7.98 6.23
N ALA A 99 6.29 7.44 5.93
CA ALA A 99 5.76 6.29 6.64
C ALA A 99 6.73 5.09 6.47
N PRO A 100 6.91 4.25 7.51
CA PRO A 100 7.60 2.98 7.36
C PRO A 100 6.96 2.13 6.26
N LEU A 101 7.81 1.42 5.50
CA LEU A 101 7.47 0.42 4.49
C LEU A 101 8.06 -0.91 4.96
#